data_AF-A0A848KSL0-F1
#
_entry.id   AF-A0A848KSL0-F1
#
_cell.length_a   1.000
_cell.length_b   1.000
_cell.length_c   1.000
_cell.angle_alpha   90.00
_cell.angle_beta   90.00
_cell.angle_gamma   90.00
#
_symmetry.space_group_name_H-M   'P 1'
#
loop_
_entity.id
_entity.type
_entity.pdbx_description
1 polymer ?
#
loop_
_entity_poly.entity_id
_entity_poly.type
_entity_poly.pdbx_seq_one_letter_code
_entity_poly.pdbx_strand_id
1 'polypeptide(L)' 'MTDDAATPATEKAPAPLLRVVSGNPTDEDLAVLVTVFAGASGGSAEPGPQIRDDWGHPLDRLRPTWSSPTGFSNQRW' A
#
# COMPACT_ATOMS: atom_id res chain seq x y z
N MET A 1 19.78 31.98 31.43
CA MET A 1 20.12 31.76 30.02
C MET A 1 20.98 30.51 29.98
N THR A 2 20.35 29.34 30.01
CA THR A 2 21.04 28.05 29.89
C THR A 2 20.31 27.29 28.81
N ASP A 3 20.93 27.23 27.64
CA ASP A 3 20.51 26.42 26.50
C ASP A 3 20.64 24.95 26.87
N ASP A 4 19.50 24.26 26.94
CA ASP A 4 19.43 22.79 26.93
C ASP A 4 19.57 22.36 25.47
N ALA A 5 20.81 22.11 25.05
CA ALA A 5 21.09 21.62 23.70
C ALA A 5 20.61 20.18 23.56
N ALA A 6 19.38 20.02 23.06
CA ALA A 6 18.79 18.74 22.70
C ALA A 6 19.70 18.01 21.69
N THR A 7 20.31 16.91 22.14
CA THR A 7 21.06 16.01 21.28
C THR A 7 20.07 15.26 20.38
N PRO A 8 20.20 15.30 19.04
CA PRO A 8 19.30 14.55 18.18
C PRO A 8 19.57 13.06 18.38
N ALA A 9 18.56 12.34 18.86
CA ALA A 9 18.57 10.89 18.92
C ALA A 9 18.77 10.34 17.50
N THR A 10 19.91 9.71 17.26
CA THR A 10 20.18 9.02 15.99
C THR A 10 19.35 7.74 15.97
N GLU A 11 18.21 7.79 15.27
CA GLU A 11 17.42 6.60 14.93
C GLU A 11 18.34 5.62 14.19
N LYS A 12 18.65 4.48 14.83
CA LYS A 12 19.54 3.49 14.25
C LYS A 12 18.80 2.78 13.12
N ALA A 13 19.33 2.89 11.89
CA ALA A 13 18.78 2.19 10.74
C ALA A 13 18.63 0.67 11.06
N PRO A 14 17.51 0.04 10.67
CA PRO A 14 17.26 -1.37 10.95
C PRO A 14 18.36 -2.23 10.33
N ALA A 15 18.74 -3.28 11.04
CA ALA A 15 19.76 -4.22 10.56
C ALA A 15 19.28 -4.90 9.26
N PRO A 16 20.19 -5.23 8.34
CA PRO A 16 19.84 -5.90 7.09
C PRO A 16 19.24 -7.29 7.39
N LEU A 17 18.17 -7.62 6.67
CA LEU A 17 17.44 -8.89 6.83
C LEU A 17 18.23 -10.11 6.32
N LEU A 18 19.15 -9.89 5.37
CA LEU A 18 19.94 -10.94 4.73
C LEU A 18 21.39 -10.49 4.59
N ARG A 19 22.32 -11.45 4.70
CA ARG A 19 23.76 -11.24 4.50
C ARG A 19 24.27 -12.17 3.42
N VAL A 20 24.93 -11.62 2.41
CA VAL A 20 25.64 -12.39 1.38
C VAL A 20 26.96 -12.89 1.96
N VAL A 21 27.16 -14.20 1.99
CA VAL A 21 28.36 -14.84 2.55
C VAL A 21 29.42 -15.10 1.47
N SER A 22 29.00 -15.41 0.24
CA SER A 22 29.86 -15.69 -0.90
C SER A 22 29.32 -15.01 -2.16
N GLY A 23 30.21 -14.54 -3.02
CA GLY A 23 29.88 -13.99 -4.33
C GLY A 23 30.03 -15.02 -5.45
N ASN A 24 29.50 -14.68 -6.64
CA ASN A 24 29.54 -15.48 -7.87
C ASN A 24 28.72 -16.80 -7.85
N PRO A 25 27.39 -16.72 -7.59
CA PRO A 25 26.49 -17.86 -7.81
C PRO A 25 26.45 -18.24 -9.31
N THR A 26 26.12 -19.48 -9.63
CA THR A 26 25.81 -19.86 -11.01
C THR A 26 24.41 -19.34 -11.41
N ASP A 27 24.10 -19.39 -12.71
CA ASP A 27 22.78 -18.98 -13.21
C ASP A 27 21.66 -19.85 -12.61
N GLU A 28 21.92 -21.13 -12.38
CA GLU A 28 21.00 -22.05 -11.71
C GLU A 28 20.76 -21.66 -10.25
N ASP A 29 21.82 -21.32 -9.50
CA ASP A 29 21.71 -20.89 -8.11
C ASP A 29 20.89 -19.60 -7.99
N LEU A 30 21.10 -18.65 -8.91
CA LEU A 30 20.30 -17.43 -8.97
C LEU A 30 18.83 -17.73 -9.25
N ALA A 31 18.53 -18.64 -10.18
CA ALA A 31 17.16 -19.02 -10.49
C ALA A 31 16.45 -19.61 -9.26
N VAL A 32 17.14 -20.46 -8.49
CA VAL A 32 16.61 -21.03 -7.25
C VAL A 32 16.30 -19.94 -6.23
N LEU A 33 17.24 -19.02 -5.98
CA LEU A 33 17.06 -17.93 -5.01
C LEU A 33 15.89 -17.02 -5.37
N VAL A 34 15.79 -16.61 -6.63
CA VAL A 34 14.68 -15.78 -7.13
C VAL A 34 13.34 -16.49 -6.96
N THR A 35 13.29 -17.79 -7.26
CA THR A 35 12.07 -18.59 -7.13
C THR A 35 11.61 -18.68 -5.67
N VAL A 36 12.54 -18.94 -4.75
CA VAL A 36 12.23 -19.01 -3.32
C VAL A 36 11.74 -17.65 -2.80
N PHE A 37 12.40 -16.55 -3.19
CA PHE A 37 11.97 -15.21 -2.77
C PHE A 37 10.61 -14.81 -3.36
N ALA A 38 10.33 -15.16 -4.62
CA ALA A 38 9.03 -14.93 -5.23
C ALA A 38 7.92 -15.74 -4.55
N GLY A 39 8.21 -16.97 -4.11
CA GLY A 39 7.28 -17.78 -3.33
C GLY A 39 7.06 -17.26 -1.91
N ALA A 40 8.14 -16.83 -1.25
CA ALA A 40 8.10 -16.32 0.12
C ALA A 40 7.52 -14.91 0.23
N SER A 41 7.62 -14.09 -0.83
CA SER A 41 7.10 -12.73 -0.84
C SER A 41 5.58 -12.65 -0.79
N GLY A 42 4.88 -13.79 -0.91
CA GLY A 42 3.43 -13.88 -0.78
C GLY A 42 2.78 -12.86 -1.69
N GLY A 43 2.76 -13.15 -3.00
CA GLY A 43 2.16 -12.25 -3.99
C GLY A 43 0.84 -11.70 -3.51
N SER A 44 0.62 -10.38 -3.68
CA SER A 44 -0.59 -9.68 -3.25
C SER A 44 -1.79 -10.54 -3.62
N ALA A 45 -2.50 -11.05 -2.62
CA ALA A 45 -3.72 -11.79 -2.86
C ALA A 45 -4.61 -10.93 -3.76
N GLU A 46 -5.22 -11.54 -4.78
CA GLU A 46 -6.20 -10.85 -5.60
C GLU A 46 -7.17 -10.17 -4.64
N PRO A 47 -7.37 -8.84 -4.74
CA PRO A 47 -8.24 -8.15 -3.82
C PRO A 47 -9.59 -8.88 -3.88
N GLY A 48 -10.01 -9.45 -2.75
CA GLY A 48 -11.34 -10.08 -2.66
C GLY A 48 -12.43 -9.06 -3.03
N PRO A 49 -13.72 -9.45 -3.08
CA PRO A 49 -14.80 -8.53 -3.38
C PRO A 49 -14.67 -7.24 -2.56
N GLN A 50 -14.28 -6.14 -3.21
CA GLN A 50 -14.09 -4.86 -2.54
C GLN A 50 -15.45 -4.19 -2.41
N ILE A 51 -15.73 -3.65 -1.22
CA ILE A 51 -16.84 -2.71 -1.08
C ILE A 51 -16.49 -1.51 -1.97
N ARG A 52 -17.46 -1.07 -2.78
CA ARG A 52 -17.29 0.11 -3.63
C ARG A 52 -16.95 1.30 -2.74
N ASP A 53 -15.80 1.92 -2.99
CA ASP A 53 -15.48 3.20 -2.37
C ASP A 53 -16.19 4.31 -3.13
N ASP A 54 -17.16 4.94 -2.48
CA ASP A 54 -17.92 6.05 -3.03
C ASP A 54 -17.27 7.41 -2.68
N TRP A 55 -16.12 7.44 -1.98
CA TRP A 55 -15.41 8.69 -1.74
C TRP A 55 -14.97 9.35 -3.05
N GLY A 56 -15.40 10.59 -3.24
CA GLY A 56 -15.00 11.40 -4.39
C GLY A 56 -15.70 10.99 -5.68
N HIS A 57 -16.86 10.35 -5.59
CA HIS A 57 -17.66 9.99 -6.75
C HIS A 57 -17.96 11.25 -7.59
N PRO A 58 -17.78 11.24 -8.93
CA PRO A 58 -17.95 12.44 -9.75
C PRO A 58 -19.33 13.09 -9.64
N LEU A 59 -20.37 12.31 -9.31
CA LEU A 59 -21.73 12.84 -9.08
C LEU A 59 -21.83 13.70 -7.81
N ASP A 60 -20.96 13.51 -6.83
CA ASP A 60 -20.95 14.31 -5.58
C ASP A 60 -20.55 15.77 -5.85
N ARG A 61 -19.92 16.03 -7.00
CA ARG A 61 -19.61 17.39 -7.46
C ARG A 61 -20.81 18.09 -8.09
N LEU A 62 -21.87 17.36 -8.42
CA LEU A 62 -23.06 17.88 -9.05
C LEU A 62 -24.13 18.14 -8.00
N ARG A 63 -25.03 19.10 -8.29
CA ARG A 63 -26.21 19.28 -7.45
C ARG A 63 -27.15 18.09 -7.66
N PRO A 64 -27.71 17.52 -6.57
CA PRO A 64 -28.60 16.36 -6.69
C PRO A 64 -29.80 16.72 -7.58
N THR A 65 -30.18 15.78 -8.45
CA THR A 65 -31.36 15.93 -9.29
C THR A 65 -32.62 15.87 -8.42
N TRP A 66 -33.12 17.05 -8.07
CA TRP A 66 -34.45 17.22 -7.48
C TRP A 66 -35.48 17.13 -8.61
N SER A 67 -36.25 16.04 -8.68
CA SER A 67 -37.27 15.86 -9.73
C SER A 67 -38.67 16.37 -9.36
N SER A 68 -39.09 16.33 -8.09
CA SER A 68 -40.31 17.02 -7.62
C SER A 68 -40.42 17.04 -6.08
N PRO A 69 -41.28 17.89 -5.47
CA PRO A 69 -41.47 17.94 -4.01
C PRO A 69 -42.02 16.66 -3.37
N THR A 70 -42.61 15.77 -4.17
CA THR A 70 -43.18 14.48 -3.74
C THR A 70 -42.45 13.29 -4.38
N GLY A 71 -41.38 13.56 -5.13
CA GLY A 71 -40.67 12.58 -5.94
C GLY A 71 -39.45 12.05 -5.22
N PHE A 72 -39.37 10.73 -5.08
CA PHE A 72 -38.15 10.05 -4.68
C PHE A 72 -37.38 9.67 -5.95
N SER A 73 -36.26 10.34 -6.23
CA SER A 73 -35.34 9.90 -7.29
C SER A 73 -34.55 8.69 -6.79
N ASN A 74 -34.82 7.53 -7.38
CA ASN A 74 -34.08 6.30 -7.09
C ASN A 74 -32.68 6.41 -7.71
N GLN A 75 -31.77 7.04 -6.99
CA GLN A 75 -30.38 7.06 -7.37
C GLN A 75 -29.82 5.67 -7.09
N ARG A 76 -29.79 4.83 -8.12
CA ARG A 76 -29.17 3.52 -8.07
C ARG A 76 -27.68 3.68 -8.28
N TRP A 77 -26.96 3.72 -7.18
CA TRP A 77 -25.60 3.19 -7.06
C TRP A 77 -25.70 1.89 -6.28
#